data_AF-A0A849ZE02-F1
#
_entry.id   AF-A0A849ZE02-F1
#
_cell.length_a   1.000
_cell.length_b   1.000
_cell.length_c   1.000
_cell.angle_alpha   90.00
_cell.angle_beta   90.00
_cell.angle_gamma   90.00
#
_symmetry.space_group_name_H-M   'P 1'
#
loop_
_entity.id
_entity.type
_entity.pdbx_description
1 polymer ?
#
loop_
_entity_poly.entity_id
_entity_poly.type
_entity_poly.pdbx_seq_one_letter_code
_entity_poly.pdbx_strand_id
1 'polypeptide(L)' 'MSYEGTDRRQHRTIVTRNTEYHLKGEVCVAVRDRSSKRWSEGHLAVQKRVEGGVKFYDNGAVVPSLDPLSVGDAMFFTY' A
#
# COMPACT_ATOMS: atom_id res chain seq x y z
N MET A 1 11.66 29.95 0.78
CA MET A 1 12.69 28.96 1.15
C MET A 1 12.20 27.58 0.71
N SER A 2 12.67 27.09 -0.42
CA SER A 2 12.45 25.71 -0.90
C SER A 2 13.68 24.88 -0.53
N TYR A 3 13.48 23.73 0.09
CA TYR A 3 14.55 22.80 0.42
C TYR A 3 15.06 22.12 -0.86
N GLU A 4 16.35 22.24 -1.18
CA GLU A 4 16.98 21.68 -2.41
C GLU A 4 17.56 20.27 -2.25
N GLY A 5 17.40 19.63 -1.09
CA GLY A 5 17.86 18.25 -0.89
C GLY A 5 16.96 17.23 -1.57
N THR A 6 17.47 16.01 -1.80
CA THR A 6 16.69 14.88 -2.34
C THR A 6 15.39 14.71 -1.57
N ASP A 7 14.24 14.60 -2.27
CA ASP A 7 12.95 14.43 -1.62
C ASP A 7 12.95 13.15 -0.77
N ARG A 8 12.75 13.35 0.54
CA ARG A 8 12.74 12.29 1.56
C ARG A 8 11.35 11.71 1.78
N ARG A 9 10.30 12.28 1.19
CA ARG A 9 8.89 11.82 1.31
C ARG A 9 8.60 10.60 0.44
N GLN A 10 9.56 9.69 0.32
CA GLN A 10 9.38 8.45 -0.43
C GLN A 10 8.63 7.39 0.38
N HIS A 11 8.62 7.50 1.71
CA HIS A 11 7.95 6.52 2.56
C HIS A 11 6.50 6.91 2.78
N ARG A 12 5.57 6.04 2.37
CA ARG A 12 4.13 6.19 2.59
C ARG A 12 3.58 4.92 3.24
N THR A 13 2.60 5.08 4.12
CA THR A 13 1.92 3.94 4.76
C THR A 13 0.48 3.92 4.30
N ILE A 14 0.05 2.78 3.77
CA ILE A 14 -1.36 2.52 3.44
C ILE A 14 -1.90 1.56 4.48
N VAL A 15 -2.99 1.93 5.12
CA VAL A 15 -3.57 1.17 6.22
C VAL A 15 -4.89 0.60 5.73
N THR A 16 -5.04 -0.71 5.74
CA THR A 16 -6.33 -1.40 5.47
C THR A 16 -7.00 -1.76 6.80
N ARG A 17 -8.10 -2.52 6.75
CA ARG A 17 -8.79 -3.00 7.95
C ARG A 17 -7.82 -3.67 8.94
N ASN A 18 -6.98 -4.58 8.44
CA ASN A 18 -6.14 -5.45 9.29
C ASN A 18 -4.64 -5.22 9.11
N THR A 19 -4.22 -4.53 8.05
CA THR A 19 -2.82 -4.56 7.60
C THR A 19 -2.30 -3.17 7.27
N GLU A 20 -1.10 -2.85 7.76
CA GLU A 20 -0.33 -1.66 7.39
C GLU A 20 0.67 -2.07 6.31
N TYR A 21 0.64 -1.42 5.16
CA TYR A 21 1.58 -1.59 4.07
C TYR A 21 2.50 -0.37 4.04
N HIS A 22 3.79 -0.61 4.18
CA HIS A 22 4.82 0.42 4.14
C HIS A 22 5.47 0.41 2.78
N LEU A 23 5.40 1.53 2.08
CA LEU A 23 5.90 1.67 0.72
C LEU A 23 7.07 2.64 0.69
N LYS A 24 8.05 2.37 -0.16
CA LYS A 24 9.08 3.32 -0.59
C LYS A 24 8.88 3.60 -2.08
N GLY A 25 8.35 4.77 -2.41
CA GLY A 25 7.74 5.04 -3.70
C GLY A 25 6.53 4.13 -3.89
N GLU A 26 6.58 3.28 -4.91
CA GLU A 26 5.55 2.30 -5.22
C GLU A 26 5.87 0.89 -4.74
N VAL A 27 7.08 0.64 -4.22
CA VAL A 27 7.47 -0.70 -3.77
C VAL A 27 7.08 -0.89 -2.31
N CYS A 28 6.40 -1.98 -1.99
CA CYS A 28 6.14 -2.36 -0.60
C CYS A 28 7.39 -2.97 0.03
N VAL A 29 7.87 -2.32 1.10
CA VAL A 29 9.10 -2.69 1.80
C VAL A 29 8.84 -3.41 3.12
N ALA A 30 7.64 -3.26 3.69
CA ALA A 30 7.24 -3.98 4.88
C ALA A 30 5.72 -4.06 5.00
N VAL A 31 5.25 -5.12 5.67
CA VAL A 31 3.83 -5.32 5.98
C VAL A 31 3.71 -5.59 7.47
N ARG A 32 2.78 -4.91 8.14
CA ARG A 32 2.52 -5.08 9.58
C ARG A 32 1.07 -5.45 9.81
N ASP A 33 0.84 -6.48 10.61
CA ASP A 33 -0.49 -6.76 11.11
C ASP A 33 -0.87 -5.71 12.17
N ARG A 34 -2.03 -5.07 12.00
CA ARG A 34 -2.47 -3.95 12.85
C ARG A 34 -2.85 -4.41 14.25
N SER A 35 -3.37 -5.63 14.37
CA SER A 35 -3.90 -6.17 15.63
C SER A 35 -2.77 -6.60 16.56
N SER A 36 -1.86 -7.44 16.07
CA SER A 36 -0.74 -8.00 16.81
C SER A 36 0.52 -7.12 16.77
N LYS A 37 0.54 -6.09 15.91
CA LYS A 37 1.69 -5.18 15.72
C LYS A 37 2.96 -5.89 15.24
N ARG A 38 2.84 -7.13 14.73
CA ARG A 38 3.95 -7.92 14.19
C ARG A 38 4.18 -7.63 12.71
N TRP A 39 5.45 -7.66 12.32
CA TRP A 39 5.86 -7.61 10.92
C TRP A 39 5.61 -8.96 10.25
N SER A 40 5.12 -8.95 9.01
CA SER A 40 4.87 -10.14 8.21
C SER A 40 5.96 -10.25 7.15
N GLU A 41 7.09 -10.85 7.53
CA GLU A 41 8.29 -10.95 6.69
C GLU A 41 8.05 -11.78 5.41
N GLY A 42 7.16 -12.78 5.47
CA GLY A 42 6.77 -13.61 4.33
C GLY A 42 5.56 -13.12 3.55
N HIS A 43 5.10 -11.88 3.77
CA HIS A 43 3.91 -11.38 3.09
C HIS A 43 4.19 -11.17 1.58
N LEU A 44 3.30 -11.69 0.73
CA LEU A 44 3.47 -11.70 -0.74
C LEU A 44 3.65 -10.32 -1.38
N ALA A 45 3.18 -9.27 -0.72
CA ALA A 45 3.33 -7.89 -1.19
C ALA A 45 4.75 -7.33 -1.01
N VAL A 46 5.57 -7.91 -0.13
CA VAL A 46 6.94 -7.42 0.10
C VAL A 46 7.75 -7.54 -1.19
N GLN A 47 8.49 -6.49 -1.54
CA GLN A 47 9.22 -6.31 -2.81
C GLN A 47 8.35 -6.22 -4.07
N LYS A 48 7.02 -6.09 -3.94
CA LYS A 48 6.11 -5.88 -5.07
C LYS A 48 5.78 -4.41 -5.24
N ARG A 49 5.50 -4.02 -6.49
CA ARG A 49 5.04 -2.68 -6.83
C ARG A 49 3.54 -2.61 -6.62
N VAL A 50 3.07 -1.58 -5.93
CA VAL A 50 1.65 -1.23 -5.88
C VAL A 50 1.34 -0.40 -7.11
N GLU A 51 0.36 -0.84 -7.88
CA GLU A 51 -0.04 -0.17 -9.12
C GLU A 51 -1.31 0.67 -8.91
N GLY A 52 -2.10 0.37 -7.86
CA GLY A 52 -3.27 1.16 -7.53
C GLY A 52 -4.26 0.45 -6.62
N GLY A 53 -5.41 1.11 -6.45
CA GLY A 53 -6.53 0.61 -5.65
C GLY A 53 -7.45 -0.28 -6.48
N VAL A 54 -8.24 -1.12 -5.81
CA VAL A 54 -9.35 -1.87 -6.41
C VAL A 54 -10.61 -1.68 -5.57
N LYS A 55 -11.75 -1.52 -6.24
CA LYS A 55 -13.06 -1.44 -5.60
C LYS A 55 -13.79 -2.77 -5.80
N PHE A 56 -14.33 -3.30 -4.71
CA PHE A 56 -15.22 -4.44 -4.72
C PHE A 56 -16.66 -3.94 -4.71
N TYR A 57 -17.49 -4.49 -5.57
CA TYR A 57 -18.92 -4.21 -5.62
C TYR A 57 -19.71 -5.41 -5.10
N ASP A 58 -20.93 -5.17 -4.60
CA ASP A 58 -21.77 -6.22 -4.00
C ASP A 58 -22.14 -7.34 -4.99
N ASN A 59 -22.07 -7.05 -6.29
CA ASN A 59 -22.26 -8.04 -7.36
C ASN A 59 -21.01 -8.90 -7.65
N GLY A 60 -19.94 -8.76 -6.86
CA GLY A 60 -18.68 -9.49 -7.03
C GLY A 60 -17.72 -8.88 -8.06
N ALA A 61 -18.08 -7.78 -8.71
CA ALA A 61 -17.17 -7.11 -9.64
C ALA A 61 -15.96 -6.51 -8.90
N VAL A 62 -14.78 -6.65 -9.51
CA VAL A 62 -13.53 -6.04 -9.05
C VAL A 62 -13.06 -5.08 -10.13
N VAL A 63 -13.00 -3.79 -9.80
CA VAL A 63 -12.66 -2.73 -10.76
C VAL A 63 -11.46 -1.95 -10.26
N PRO A 64 -10.45 -1.70 -11.11
CA PRO A 64 -9.35 -0.80 -10.77
C PRO A 64 -9.87 0.60 -10.41
N SER A 65 -9.33 1.16 -9.33
CA SER A 65 -9.60 2.54 -8.92
C SER A 65 -8.59 3.48 -9.57
N LEU A 66 -9.07 4.55 -10.22
CA LEU A 66 -8.23 5.64 -10.71
C LEU A 66 -7.97 6.70 -9.63
N ASP A 67 -8.66 6.61 -8.49
CA ASP A 67 -8.48 7.51 -7.36
C ASP A 67 -7.13 7.25 -6.67
N PRO A 68 -6.47 8.29 -6.12
CA PRO A 68 -5.31 8.11 -5.27
C PRO A 68 -5.60 7.14 -4.12
N LEU A 69 -4.65 6.24 -3.87
CA LEU A 69 -4.74 5.28 -2.77
C LEU A 69 -4.93 5.99 -1.44
N SER A 70 -6.01 5.63 -0.76
CA SER A 70 -6.40 6.12 0.55
C SER A 70 -6.31 5.01 1.61
N VAL A 71 -6.27 5.43 2.87
CA VAL A 71 -6.36 4.50 4.00
C VAL A 71 -7.71 3.77 3.94
N GLY A 72 -7.65 2.45 3.82
CA GLY A 72 -8.79 1.54 3.74
C GLY A 72 -8.87 0.80 2.42
N ASP A 73 -8.20 1.29 1.38
CA ASP A 73 -8.33 0.75 0.04
C ASP A 73 -7.74 -0.66 -0.08
N ALA A 74 -8.43 -1.50 -0.85
CA ALA A 74 -7.80 -2.71 -1.37
C ALA A 74 -6.85 -2.36 -2.50
N MET A 75 -5.77 -3.11 -2.63
CA MET A 75 -4.66 -2.81 -3.54
C MET A 75 -4.34 -4.00 -4.43
N PHE A 76 -3.78 -3.71 -5.61
CA PHE A 76 -3.18 -4.74 -6.47
C PHE A 76 -1.67 -4.55 -6.60
N PHE A 77 -0.97 -5.67 -6.58
CA PHE A 77 0.50 -5.73 -6.58
C PHE A 77 1.00 -6.53 -7.78
N THR A 78 2.08 -6.06 -8.39
CA THR A 78 2.73 -6.66 -9.57
C THR A 78 4.19 -7.00 -9.28
N TYR A 79 4.77 -7.86 -10.14
CA TYR A 79 6.15 -8.34 -10.03
C TYR A 79 7.19 -7.24 -10.25
#